data_AF-H0ABV2-F1
#
_entry.id   AF-H0ABV2-F1
#
_cell.length_a   1.000
_cell.length_b   1.000
_cell.length_c   1.000
_cell.angle_alpha   90.00
_cell.angle_beta   90.00
_cell.angle_gamma   90.00
#
_symmetry.space_group_name_H-M   'P 1'
#
loop_
_entity.id
_entity.type
_entity.pdbx_description
1 polymer ?
#
loop_
_entity_poly.entity_id
_entity_poly.type
_entity_poly.pdbx_seq_one_letter_code
_entity_poly.pdbx_strand_id
1 'polypeptide(L)'
;MGTYNTPQGEFKPWKDAYPTSDLELKDFFDTDKLNAQHTMFYSLFKPDRLLELVQSFTVYETKRQNTIKMVARYQQYRATQKALERIGDRDRNRNGGVVWHTQGSGKSLTMLF
;
A
#
# COMPACT_ATOMS: atom_id res chain seq x y z
N MET A 1 3.75 7.22 -4.13
CA MET A 1 4.24 6.75 -2.84
C MET A 1 5.73 6.80 -2.85
N GLY A 2 6.21 7.45 -1.82
CA GLY A 2 7.52 8.02 -1.62
C GLY A 2 7.38 8.80 -0.33
N THR A 3 8.48 9.00 0.36
CA THR A 3 8.52 9.83 1.55
C THR A 3 9.08 11.21 1.23
N TYR A 4 9.12 12.09 2.22
CA TYR A 4 9.80 13.39 2.09
C TYR A 4 11.21 13.20 1.50
N ASN A 5 11.59 14.04 0.55
CA ASN A 5 12.83 13.96 -0.26
C ASN A 5 12.95 12.75 -1.22
N THR A 6 11.86 12.06 -1.56
CA THR A 6 11.90 11.06 -2.65
C THR A 6 12.16 11.75 -3.99
N PRO A 7 13.17 11.33 -4.77
CA PRO A 7 13.41 11.86 -6.12
C PRO A 7 12.19 11.69 -7.02
N GLN A 8 11.95 12.64 -7.92
CA GLN A 8 10.74 12.65 -8.76
C GLN A 8 10.56 11.36 -9.58
N GLY A 9 11.65 10.77 -10.11
CA GLY A 9 11.60 9.52 -10.88
C GLY A 9 11.19 8.29 -10.07
N GLU A 10 11.45 8.33 -8.76
CA GLU A 10 11.18 7.24 -7.83
C GLU A 10 9.78 7.30 -7.21
N PHE A 11 9.12 8.46 -7.28
CA PHE A 11 7.76 8.59 -6.79
C PHE A 11 6.76 7.78 -7.65
N LYS A 12 6.06 6.82 -7.02
CA LYS A 12 5.05 5.98 -7.72
C LYS A 12 3.65 6.16 -7.12
N PRO A 13 2.73 6.95 -7.70
CA PRO A 13 1.44 7.28 -7.08
C PRO A 13 0.62 6.03 -6.73
N TRP A 14 -0.26 6.16 -5.74
CA TRP A 14 -1.24 5.13 -5.42
C TRP A 14 -2.39 5.24 -6.41
N LYS A 15 -2.52 4.26 -7.32
CA LYS A 15 -3.37 4.38 -8.52
C LYS A 15 -4.75 3.72 -8.41
N ASP A 16 -5.05 3.10 -7.28
CA ASP A 16 -6.20 2.20 -7.17
C ASP A 16 -6.80 2.30 -5.77
N ALA A 17 -8.11 2.56 -5.66
CA ALA A 17 -8.80 2.75 -4.39
C ALA A 17 -9.46 1.49 -3.80
N TYR A 18 -9.20 0.30 -4.36
CA TYR A 18 -9.75 -0.96 -3.85
C TYR A 18 -9.74 -1.04 -2.31
N PRO A 19 -10.84 -1.52 -1.70
CA PRO A 19 -12.01 -2.11 -2.35
C PRO A 19 -13.06 -1.11 -2.84
N THR A 20 -12.86 0.19 -2.64
CA THR A 20 -13.83 1.24 -2.99
C THR A 20 -13.92 1.42 -4.50
N SER A 21 -15.15 1.55 -4.99
CA SER A 21 -15.46 1.77 -6.40
C SER A 21 -15.33 3.24 -6.81
N ASP A 22 -15.21 3.49 -8.12
CA ASP A 22 -15.18 4.84 -8.65
C ASP A 22 -16.49 5.61 -8.39
N LEU A 23 -17.64 4.93 -8.33
CA LEU A 23 -18.92 5.58 -8.01
C LEU A 23 -18.94 6.10 -6.57
N GLU A 24 -18.49 5.30 -5.62
CA GLU A 24 -18.37 5.72 -4.21
C GLU A 24 -17.35 6.84 -4.03
N LEU A 25 -16.24 6.82 -4.78
CA LEU A 25 -15.27 7.91 -4.77
C LEU A 25 -15.85 9.22 -5.31
N LYS A 26 -16.63 9.16 -6.38
CA LYS A 26 -17.28 10.35 -6.97
C LYS A 26 -18.26 10.98 -5.98
N ASP A 27 -19.06 10.14 -5.32
CA ASP A 27 -19.98 10.56 -4.27
C ASP A 27 -19.21 11.20 -3.08
N PHE A 28 -18.14 10.55 -2.61
CA PHE A 28 -17.32 11.06 -1.50
C PHE A 28 -16.69 12.43 -1.78
N PHE A 29 -16.22 12.67 -3.01
CA PHE A 29 -15.60 13.94 -3.41
C PHE A 29 -16.58 14.94 -4.01
N ASP A 30 -17.88 14.61 -4.11
CA ASP A 30 -18.90 15.41 -4.79
C ASP A 30 -18.45 15.89 -6.17
N THR A 31 -18.02 14.93 -7.02
CA THR A 31 -17.45 15.25 -8.34
C THR A 31 -17.78 14.22 -9.41
N ASP A 32 -18.13 14.70 -10.61
CA ASP A 32 -18.37 13.82 -11.77
C ASP A 32 -17.09 13.21 -12.34
N LYS A 33 -15.95 13.86 -12.11
CA LYS A 33 -14.67 13.52 -12.73
C LYS A 33 -13.61 13.16 -11.69
N LEU A 34 -13.29 11.88 -11.63
CA LEU A 34 -12.14 11.40 -10.86
C LEU A 34 -10.83 11.69 -11.60
N ASN A 35 -9.84 12.10 -10.82
CA ASN A 35 -8.46 12.26 -11.26
C ASN A 35 -7.56 11.37 -10.37
N ALA A 36 -6.30 11.21 -10.77
CA ALA A 36 -5.36 10.37 -10.03
C ALA A 36 -5.09 10.87 -8.60
N GLN A 37 -5.27 12.17 -8.33
CA GLN A 37 -5.09 12.73 -6.99
C GLN A 37 -6.23 12.34 -6.06
N HIS A 38 -7.49 12.34 -6.51
CA HIS A 38 -8.64 11.87 -5.74
C HIS A 38 -8.43 10.43 -5.27
N THR A 39 -8.07 9.53 -6.20
CA THR A 39 -7.76 8.13 -5.88
C THR A 39 -6.61 8.04 -4.88
N MET A 40 -5.53 8.81 -5.08
CA MET A 40 -4.37 8.79 -4.19
C MET A 40 -4.70 9.32 -2.80
N PHE A 41 -5.46 10.41 -2.70
CA PHE A 41 -5.83 11.03 -1.43
C PHE A 41 -6.72 10.10 -0.60
N TYR A 42 -7.82 9.63 -1.19
CA TYR A 42 -8.70 8.68 -0.53
C TYR A 42 -7.95 7.41 -0.12
N SER A 43 -7.06 6.93 -1.00
CA SER A 43 -6.28 5.73 -0.69
C SER A 43 -5.31 5.97 0.46
N LEU A 44 -4.53 7.04 0.47
CA LEU A 44 -3.50 7.22 1.51
C LEU A 44 -4.07 7.71 2.85
N PHE A 45 -5.12 8.52 2.83
CA PHE A 45 -5.59 9.27 4.00
C PHE A 45 -6.87 8.74 4.64
N LYS A 46 -7.29 7.51 4.29
CA LYS A 46 -8.24 6.80 5.15
C LYS A 46 -7.59 6.61 6.54
N PRO A 47 -8.23 7.01 7.66
CA PRO A 47 -7.60 7.06 8.98
C PRO A 47 -6.85 5.77 9.37
N ASP A 48 -7.51 4.62 9.25
CA ASP A 48 -6.92 3.32 9.59
C ASP A 48 -5.69 3.02 8.72
N ARG A 49 -5.79 3.27 7.41
CA ARG A 49 -4.71 3.00 6.46
C ARG A 49 -3.52 3.92 6.70
N LEU A 50 -3.75 5.18 7.02
CA LEU A 50 -2.67 6.11 7.33
C LEU A 50 -1.88 5.64 8.56
N LEU A 51 -2.58 5.16 9.60
CA LEU A 51 -1.94 4.62 10.79
C LEU A 51 -1.14 3.36 10.48
N GLU A 52 -1.71 2.40 9.74
CA GLU A 52 -1.00 1.20 9.30
C GLU A 52 0.24 1.55 8.46
N LEU A 53 0.12 2.52 7.56
CA LEU A 53 1.23 2.97 6.72
C LEU A 53 2.41 3.48 7.54
N VAL A 54 2.13 4.24 8.59
CA VAL A 54 3.14 4.81 9.48
C VAL A 54 3.71 3.76 10.42
N GLN A 55 2.87 2.89 10.99
CA GLN A 55 3.27 1.95 12.04
C GLN A 55 3.94 0.68 11.49
N SER A 56 3.40 0.09 10.43
CA SER A 56 3.76 -1.28 10.00
C SER A 56 4.35 -1.32 8.58
N PHE A 57 4.00 -0.36 7.72
CA PHE A 57 4.43 -0.35 6.32
C PHE A 57 5.51 0.69 6.00
N THR A 58 6.21 1.20 7.01
CA THR A 58 7.38 2.06 6.86
C THR A 58 8.61 1.36 7.45
N VAL A 59 9.65 1.19 6.63
CA VAL A 59 10.90 0.53 7.02
C VAL A 59 12.06 1.51 6.88
N TYR A 60 12.99 1.43 7.82
CA TYR A 60 14.22 2.23 7.84
C TYR A 60 15.40 1.31 7.63
N GLU A 61 16.18 1.55 6.58
CA GLU A 61 17.43 0.84 6.33
C GLU A 61 18.59 1.79 6.57
N THR A 62 19.42 1.51 7.57
CA THR A 62 20.63 2.29 7.85
C THR A 62 21.84 1.63 7.18
N LYS A 63 22.44 2.33 6.21
CA LYS A 63 23.70 1.93 5.57
C LYS A 63 24.78 2.92 5.93
N ARG A 64 25.75 2.48 6.74
CA ARG A 64 26.88 3.28 7.27
C ARG A 64 26.39 4.54 8.00
N GLN A 65 26.23 5.65 7.29
CA GLN A 65 25.84 6.97 7.82
C GLN A 65 24.52 7.49 7.24
N ASN A 66 23.90 6.77 6.29
CA ASN A 66 22.65 7.19 5.65
C ASN A 66 21.51 6.26 6.06
N THR A 67 20.44 6.84 6.62
CA THR A 67 19.18 6.14 6.87
C THR A 67 18.22 6.39 5.72
N ILE A 68 17.85 5.33 5.02
CA ILE A 68 16.88 5.36 3.93
C ILE A 68 15.52 4.95 4.51
N LYS A 69 14.53 5.83 4.38
CA LYS A 69 13.14 5.54 4.74
C LYS A 69 12.37 5.07 3.51
N MET A 70 11.83 3.86 3.60
CA MET A 70 11.03 3.23 2.56
C MET A 70 9.61 3.01 3.07
N VAL A 71 8.63 3.15 2.19
CA VAL A 71 7.21 2.93 2.51
C VAL A 71 6.61 1.98 1.48
N ALA A 72 5.71 1.09 1.93
CA ALA A 72 5.18 0.01 1.11
C ALA A 72 4.37 0.50 -0.09
N ARG A 73 4.65 -0.01 -1.30
CA ARG A 73 3.78 0.25 -2.46
C ARG A 73 2.39 -0.36 -2.26
N TYR A 74 1.40 0.17 -2.95
CA TYR A 74 0.00 -0.28 -2.79
C TYR A 74 -0.20 -1.77 -3.05
N GLN A 75 0.58 -2.37 -3.97
CA GLN A 75 0.52 -3.81 -4.20
C GLN A 75 1.06 -4.61 -3.01
N GLN A 76 2.14 -4.12 -2.38
CA GLN A 76 2.75 -4.76 -1.21
C GLN A 76 1.79 -4.69 -0.02
N TYR A 77 1.27 -3.49 0.27
CA TYR A 77 0.25 -3.29 1.32
C TYR A 77 -0.94 -4.23 1.16
N ARG A 78 -1.51 -4.31 -0.05
CA ARG A 78 -2.67 -5.17 -0.31
C ARG A 78 -2.35 -6.66 -0.21
N ALA A 79 -1.17 -7.07 -0.68
CA ALA A 79 -0.74 -8.46 -0.58
C ALA A 79 -0.62 -8.87 0.90
N THR A 80 0.01 -8.04 1.73
CA THR A 80 0.13 -8.28 3.17
C THR A 80 -1.25 -8.30 3.85
N GLN A 81 -2.10 -7.30 3.60
CA GLN A 81 -3.46 -7.26 4.20
C GLN A 81 -4.28 -8.51 3.85
N LYS A 82 -4.32 -8.93 2.58
CA LYS A 82 -5.01 -10.15 2.16
C LYS A 82 -4.41 -11.42 2.77
N ALA A 83 -3.10 -11.46 2.98
CA ALA A 83 -2.45 -12.57 3.66
C ALA A 83 -2.85 -12.62 5.14
N LEU A 84 -2.87 -11.46 5.84
CA LEU A 84 -3.30 -11.37 7.24
C LEU A 84 -4.77 -11.75 7.42
N GLU A 85 -5.66 -11.27 6.56
CA GLU A 85 -7.09 -11.67 6.55
C GLU A 85 -7.23 -13.20 6.43
N ARG A 86 -6.45 -13.81 5.54
CA ARG A 86 -6.49 -15.27 5.32
C ARG A 86 -5.90 -16.07 6.46
N ILE A 87 -4.91 -15.54 7.17
CA ILE A 87 -4.34 -16.16 8.38
C ILE A 87 -5.31 -16.01 9.58
N GLY A 88 -6.00 -14.87 9.68
CA GLY A 88 -6.96 -14.59 10.75
C GLY A 88 -8.25 -15.41 10.64
N ASP A 89 -8.64 -15.80 9.42
CA ASP A 89 -9.74 -16.72 9.15
C ASP A 89 -9.38 -18.13 9.64
N ARG A 90 -9.88 -18.50 10.83
CA ARG A 90 -9.50 -19.70 11.60
C ARG A 90 -9.95 -21.04 11.00
N ASP A 91 -10.50 -21.04 9.79
CA ASP A 91 -10.85 -22.27 9.10
C ASP A 91 -9.56 -23.04 8.72
N ARG A 92 -9.24 -24.05 9.55
CA ARG A 92 -8.03 -24.88 9.43
C ARG A 92 -7.93 -25.62 8.10
N ASN A 93 -9.01 -25.68 7.31
CA ASN A 93 -9.04 -26.30 5.99
C ASN A 93 -8.67 -25.35 4.84
N ARG A 94 -8.40 -24.07 5.09
CA ARG A 94 -7.90 -23.16 4.06
C ARG A 94 -6.40 -23.33 3.85
N ASN A 95 -6.05 -24.11 2.81
CA ASN A 95 -4.70 -24.19 2.26
C ASN A 95 -4.22 -22.79 1.86
N GLY A 96 -2.98 -22.43 2.23
CA GLY A 96 -2.37 -21.10 2.20
C GLY A 96 -2.64 -20.21 0.98
N GLY A 97 -1.62 -19.77 0.26
CA GLY A 97 -1.83 -18.86 -0.87
C GLY A 97 -0.53 -18.53 -1.60
N VAL A 98 -0.67 -18.01 -2.81
CA VAL A 98 0.46 -17.59 -3.64
C VAL A 98 0.31 -16.12 -4.01
N VAL A 99 1.31 -15.30 -3.68
CA VAL A 99 1.41 -13.91 -4.13
C VAL A 99 2.37 -13.86 -5.31
N TRP A 100 1.88 -13.45 -6.48
CA TRP A 100 2.68 -13.34 -7.70
C TRP A 100 3.28 -11.94 -7.80
N HIS A 101 4.62 -11.88 -7.80
CA HIS A 101 5.40 -10.66 -7.92
C HIS A 101 6.25 -10.68 -9.19
N THR A 102 6.39 -9.53 -9.86
CA THR A 102 7.42 -9.35 -10.90
C THR A 102 8.79 -9.11 -10.27
N GLN A 103 9.87 -9.36 -11.02
CA GLN A 103 11.23 -9.09 -10.57
C GLN A 103 11.41 -7.58 -10.28
N GLY A 104 12.10 -7.25 -9.18
CA GLY A 104 12.32 -5.85 -8.77
C GLY A 104 11.12 -5.15 -8.14
N SER A 105 9.97 -5.83 -7.97
CA SER A 105 8.77 -5.24 -7.35
C SER A 105 8.85 -5.08 -5.82
N GLY A 106 9.91 -5.59 -5.18
CA GLY A 106 10.10 -5.51 -3.73
C GLY A 106 9.43 -6.64 -2.95
N LYS A 107 9.33 -7.86 -3.51
CA LYS A 107 8.75 -9.02 -2.82
C LYS A 107 9.29 -9.27 -1.39
N SER A 108 10.59 -9.02 -1.17
CA SER A 108 11.22 -9.18 0.14
C SER A 108 10.71 -8.17 1.16
N LEU A 109 10.38 -6.95 0.74
CA LEU A 109 9.73 -5.96 1.59
C LEU A 109 8.29 -6.40 1.92
N THR A 110 7.56 -6.99 0.96
CA THR A 110 6.21 -7.55 1.22
C THR A 110 6.22 -8.60 2.34
N MET A 111 7.27 -9.44 2.41
CA MET A 111 7.40 -10.47 3.45
C MET A 111 7.90 -9.91 4.80
N LEU A 112 8.47 -8.70 4.78
CA LEU A 112 8.95 -8.01 5.98
C LEU A 112 7.82 -7.26 6.69
N PHE A 113 6.91 -6.66 5.91
CA PHE A 113 5.70 -6.00 6.41
C PHE A 113 4.69 -7.04 6.91
#